data_AF-A0AAV4RIF6-F1
#
_entry.id   AF-A0AAV4RIF6-F1
#
_cell.length_a   1.000
_cell.length_b   1.000
_cell.length_c   1.000
_cell.angle_alpha   90.00
_cell.angle_beta   90.00
_cell.angle_gamma   90.00
#
_symmetry.space_group_name_H-M   'P 1'
#
loop_
_entity.id
_entity.type
_entity.pdbx_description
1 polymer ?
#
loop_
_entity_poly.entity_id
_entity_poly.type
_entity_poly.pdbx_seq_one_letter_code
_entity_poly.pdbx_strand_id
1 'polypeptide(L)'
;KRVPSPSPRDLLKQTVCGFDLLRANGKSYVCDVNGFSFVKNSMKYYDDCSKILGNMILRELTSQLHIPWSMPFQLDDPPIVPTTFGKMMELRCVVAVIRHGDRTPKQKMKMEVKHYKFFEIFQKYGGYKDGHVKLKKPKQLQEILDISRFLLTEIELKPDLEIEENKAKLEQLKGVLEMYGHFSGINRKVQLKYQPQGRPRRSSSDEDTPREPSLVLILKWGGELTPAGRVQAEELGRVFRCMYPGGQGEYAGTQGLGLLRLHSTYRHDLKIYASDEGRVQMTAAAFAKGLLALEGELTPILVQMVKSANTNGLLDNDCDASNYQNMVKQRLHETLQIDREFTEEDYERLNPTKARSIHNALQFIKNPVRACEHVHELLQEINQLIKRKKEDPRLQESPLYHGETWDLMQRRWSKLEKDFQLKSGRFDISKIPDIYDCVKYDLQHNRHSLQFPRAHELYVYAKALADIVIPQEYGIQQHEKLTIGLGICTPLLKKIRADLHRNIDPEGDETENVNRLNPMSVRFDLIL
;
A
#
# COMPACT_ATOMS: atom_id res chain seq x y z
N LYS A 1 12.39 35.24 -35.01
CA LYS A 1 12.38 34.43 -36.24
C LYS A 1 13.54 33.43 -36.18
N ARG A 2 13.30 32.20 -35.72
CA ARG A 2 14.20 31.06 -35.95
C ARG A 2 13.29 29.94 -36.43
N VAL A 3 13.52 29.51 -37.67
CA VAL A 3 12.80 28.43 -38.34
C VAL A 3 13.10 27.13 -37.58
N PRO A 4 12.12 26.23 -37.36
CA PRO A 4 12.41 24.92 -36.78
C PRO A 4 13.47 24.19 -37.61
N SER A 5 14.43 23.55 -36.94
CA SER A 5 15.43 22.71 -37.60
C SER A 5 14.72 21.59 -38.37
N PRO A 6 15.02 21.40 -39.66
CA PRO A 6 14.35 20.39 -40.49
C PRO A 6 14.55 18.99 -39.90
N SER A 7 13.57 18.10 -40.06
CA SER A 7 13.82 16.69 -39.77
C SER A 7 14.97 16.18 -40.68
N PRO A 8 15.74 15.15 -40.29
CA PRO A 8 16.78 14.59 -41.16
C PRO A 8 16.26 14.20 -42.56
N ARG A 9 14.99 13.80 -42.64
CA ARG A 9 14.28 13.53 -43.90
C ARG A 9 14.11 14.78 -44.76
N ASP A 10 13.80 15.92 -44.17
CA ASP A 10 13.67 17.21 -44.87
C ASP A 10 15.03 17.80 -45.25
N LEU A 11 16.07 17.49 -44.47
CA LEU A 11 17.45 17.96 -44.69
C LEU A 11 18.15 17.17 -45.81
N LEU A 12 18.01 15.84 -45.83
CA LEU A 12 18.73 14.96 -46.76
C LEU A 12 17.88 14.46 -47.92
N LYS A 13 16.54 14.53 -47.82
CA LYS A 13 15.58 14.03 -48.82
C LYS A 13 15.77 12.56 -49.20
N GLN A 14 16.25 11.74 -48.27
CA GLN A 14 16.43 10.30 -48.47
C GLN A 14 15.58 9.49 -47.51
N THR A 15 14.68 8.66 -48.05
CA THR A 15 13.79 7.78 -47.28
C THR A 15 14.54 6.64 -46.60
N VAL A 16 15.53 6.07 -47.27
CA VAL A 16 16.46 5.06 -46.72
C VAL A 16 17.83 5.70 -46.71
N CYS A 17 18.44 5.84 -45.53
CA CYS A 17 19.71 6.53 -45.36
C CYS A 17 20.57 5.85 -44.28
N GLY A 18 21.80 5.50 -44.62
CA GLY A 18 22.85 5.12 -43.69
C GLY A 18 23.69 6.32 -43.30
N PHE A 19 24.08 6.39 -42.04
CA PHE A 19 25.00 7.39 -41.51
C PHE A 19 25.70 6.83 -40.27
N ASP A 20 26.91 7.27 -40.03
CA ASP A 20 27.73 6.81 -38.91
C ASP A 20 27.73 7.84 -37.79
N LEU A 21 27.69 7.33 -36.56
CA LEU A 21 27.71 8.12 -35.34
C LEU A 21 28.97 7.81 -34.53
N LEU A 22 29.69 8.86 -34.18
CA LEU A 22 30.74 8.81 -33.17
C LEU A 22 30.15 9.18 -31.80
N ARG A 23 30.25 8.26 -30.84
CA ARG A 23 29.83 8.50 -29.46
C ARG A 23 31.02 8.94 -28.63
N ALA A 24 31.06 10.21 -28.24
CA ALA A 24 32.12 10.79 -27.42
C ALA A 24 31.56 11.78 -26.41
N ASN A 25 32.15 11.83 -25.21
CA ASN A 25 31.80 12.79 -24.16
C ASN A 25 30.30 12.84 -23.82
N GLY A 26 29.64 11.67 -23.77
CA GLY A 26 28.20 11.57 -23.47
C GLY A 26 27.28 12.07 -24.59
N LYS A 27 27.82 12.42 -25.77
CA LYS A 27 27.08 12.90 -26.94
C LYS A 27 27.30 11.98 -28.14
N SER A 28 26.39 12.06 -29.12
CA SER A 28 26.49 11.35 -30.40
C SER A 28 26.64 12.36 -31.53
N TYR A 29 27.70 12.25 -32.31
CA TYR A 29 28.04 13.15 -33.41
C TYR A 29 27.94 12.37 -34.72
N VAL A 30 27.23 12.90 -35.71
CA VAL A 30 27.25 12.34 -37.07
C VAL A 30 28.62 12.64 -37.65
N CYS A 31 29.37 11.59 -37.99
CA CYS A 31 30.70 11.71 -38.58
C CYS A 31 30.70 11.36 -40.08
N ASP A 32 29.69 10.62 -40.55
CA ASP A 32 29.57 10.26 -41.96
C ASP A 32 28.09 10.06 -42.35
N VAL A 33 27.73 10.40 -43.59
CA VAL A 33 26.38 10.21 -44.16
C VAL A 33 26.51 9.58 -45.54
N ASN A 34 26.17 8.30 -45.62
CA ASN A 34 26.41 7.44 -46.79
C ASN A 34 25.25 7.46 -47.79
N GLY A 35 24.12 8.05 -47.42
CA GLY A 35 22.91 8.02 -48.22
C GLY A 35 22.28 6.63 -48.29
N PHE A 36 21.71 6.23 -49.43
CA PHE A 36 20.98 4.96 -49.53
C PHE A 36 21.84 3.75 -49.15
N SER A 37 21.49 3.10 -48.04
CA SER A 37 22.21 1.94 -47.53
C SER A 37 21.26 1.00 -46.80
N PHE A 38 21.38 -0.31 -47.07
CA PHE A 38 20.62 -1.35 -46.41
C PHE A 38 21.45 -2.08 -45.35
N VAL A 39 20.78 -2.49 -44.28
CA VAL A 39 21.35 -3.43 -43.31
C VAL A 39 21.50 -4.80 -43.98
N LYS A 40 22.69 -5.39 -43.84
CA LYS A 40 23.01 -6.71 -44.42
C LYS A 40 22.74 -7.82 -43.40
N ASN A 41 22.36 -9.00 -43.88
CA ASN A 41 22.21 -10.23 -43.10
C ASN A 41 21.19 -10.17 -41.95
N SER A 42 20.17 -9.30 -42.03
CA SER A 42 19.10 -9.22 -41.03
C SER A 42 17.75 -9.47 -41.67
N MET A 43 17.21 -10.68 -41.48
CA MET A 43 15.90 -11.06 -42.04
C MET A 43 14.79 -10.14 -41.53
N LYS A 44 14.84 -9.78 -40.25
CA LYS A 44 13.90 -8.83 -39.64
C LYS A 44 13.96 -7.45 -40.31
N TYR A 45 15.15 -6.95 -40.64
CA TYR A 45 15.29 -5.68 -41.34
C TYR A 45 14.64 -5.73 -42.73
N TYR A 46 14.83 -6.83 -43.48
CA TYR A 46 14.22 -6.98 -44.79
C TYR A 46 12.70 -7.00 -44.73
N ASP A 47 12.14 -7.72 -43.76
CA ASP A 47 10.69 -7.76 -43.53
C ASP A 47 10.13 -6.38 -43.14
N ASP A 48 10.80 -5.66 -42.24
CA ASP A 48 10.34 -4.34 -41.78
C ASP A 48 10.49 -3.28 -42.88
N CYS A 49 11.65 -3.25 -43.55
CA CYS A 49 11.96 -2.25 -44.58
C CYS A 49 11.02 -2.39 -45.79
N SER A 50 10.76 -3.62 -46.26
CA SER A 50 9.84 -3.87 -47.37
C SER A 50 8.41 -3.47 -47.04
N LYS A 51 7.92 -3.76 -45.82
CA LYS A 51 6.60 -3.33 -45.35
C LYS A 51 6.50 -1.80 -45.27
N ILE A 52 7.50 -1.12 -44.72
CA ILE A 52 7.50 0.34 -44.59
C ILE A 52 7.50 0.99 -45.97
N LEU A 53 8.41 0.59 -46.86
CA LEU A 53 8.48 1.13 -48.23
C LEU A 53 7.20 0.85 -49.04
N GLY A 54 6.66 -0.37 -48.93
CA GLY A 54 5.41 -0.75 -49.57
C GLY A 54 4.23 0.13 -49.11
N ASN A 55 4.11 0.34 -47.79
CA ASN A 55 3.08 1.23 -47.25
C ASN A 55 3.28 2.69 -47.68
N MET A 56 4.51 3.18 -47.78
CA MET A 56 4.78 4.53 -48.27
C MET A 56 4.35 4.71 -49.73
N ILE A 57 4.67 3.74 -50.60
CA ILE A 57 4.27 3.74 -52.01
C ILE A 57 2.75 3.69 -52.13
N LEU A 58 2.11 2.76 -51.41
CA LEU A 58 0.66 2.64 -51.41
C LEU A 58 0.02 3.93 -50.91
N ARG A 59 0.48 4.52 -49.81
CA ARG A 59 -0.07 5.76 -49.27
C ARG A 59 -0.07 6.92 -50.28
N GLU A 60 0.98 7.04 -51.08
CA GLU A 60 1.08 8.09 -52.11
C GLU A 60 0.22 7.78 -53.34
N LEU A 61 0.21 6.52 -53.79
CA LEU A 61 -0.41 6.12 -55.06
C LEU A 61 -1.87 5.66 -54.93
N THR A 62 -2.36 5.34 -53.73
CA THR A 62 -3.70 4.76 -53.52
C THR A 62 -4.80 5.69 -54.03
N SER A 63 -4.69 7.00 -53.78
CA SER A 63 -5.67 8.00 -54.23
C SER A 63 -5.66 8.20 -55.75
N GLN A 64 -4.49 8.10 -56.38
CA GLN A 64 -4.32 8.26 -57.83
C GLN A 64 -4.78 7.02 -58.60
N LEU A 65 -4.48 5.84 -58.06
CA LEU A 65 -4.72 4.55 -58.72
C LEU A 65 -6.04 3.88 -58.31
N HIS A 66 -6.87 4.53 -57.48
CA HIS A 66 -8.14 4.01 -56.98
C HIS A 66 -8.01 2.59 -56.36
N ILE A 67 -6.87 2.31 -55.73
CA ILE A 67 -6.63 1.01 -55.10
C ILE A 67 -7.44 0.98 -53.80
N PRO A 68 -8.28 -0.04 -53.55
CA PRO A 68 -8.94 -0.19 -52.27
C PRO A 68 -7.91 -0.65 -51.23
N TRP A 69 -7.31 0.31 -50.54
CA TRP A 69 -6.33 0.06 -49.48
C TRP A 69 -6.76 0.71 -48.17
N SER A 70 -6.97 -0.13 -47.16
CA SER A 70 -7.20 0.30 -45.77
C SER A 70 -5.86 0.47 -45.07
N MET A 71 -5.55 1.69 -44.60
CA MET A 71 -4.35 2.00 -43.82
C MET A 71 -4.12 0.96 -42.71
N PRO A 72 -3.07 0.12 -42.80
CA PRO A 72 -2.66 -0.72 -41.69
C PRO A 72 -2.09 0.19 -40.60
N PHE A 73 -2.54 0.00 -39.36
CA PHE A 73 -1.96 0.66 -38.19
C PHE A 73 -0.45 0.36 -38.11
N GLN A 74 0.40 1.38 -38.26
CA GLN A 74 1.84 1.25 -38.05
C GLN A 74 2.16 1.45 -36.57
N LEU A 75 2.96 0.55 -35.98
CA LEU A 75 3.38 0.57 -34.56
C LEU A 75 4.05 1.89 -34.10
N ASP A 76 4.56 2.69 -35.05
CA ASP A 76 5.23 3.96 -34.81
C ASP A 76 4.36 5.20 -35.05
N ASP A 77 3.12 5.05 -35.57
CA ASP A 77 2.20 6.17 -35.67
C ASP A 77 1.55 6.42 -34.30
N PRO A 78 1.69 7.63 -33.70
CA PRO A 78 1.00 7.94 -32.46
C PRO A 78 -0.51 7.80 -32.68
N PRO A 79 -1.24 7.04 -31.83
CA PRO A 79 -2.65 6.79 -32.04
C PRO A 79 -3.43 8.10 -32.06
N ILE A 80 -4.05 8.40 -33.20
CA ILE A 80 -4.92 9.55 -33.37
C ILE A 80 -6.24 9.21 -32.69
N VAL A 81 -6.41 9.62 -31.42
CA VAL A 81 -7.69 9.52 -30.74
C VAL A 81 -8.52 10.76 -31.12
N PRO A 82 -9.69 10.61 -31.78
CA PRO A 82 -10.57 11.74 -32.07
C PRO A 82 -11.04 12.38 -30.76
N THR A 83 -10.91 13.70 -30.63
CA THR A 83 -11.43 14.45 -29.49
C THR A 83 -12.43 15.50 -29.98
N THR A 84 -13.30 15.95 -29.08
CA THR A 84 -14.33 16.99 -29.29
C THR A 84 -13.77 18.33 -29.80
N PHE A 85 -12.45 18.52 -29.80
CA PHE A 85 -11.77 19.77 -30.21
C PHE A 85 -10.71 19.59 -31.32
N GLY A 86 -10.70 18.45 -32.03
CA GLY A 86 -9.95 18.32 -33.29
C GLY A 86 -8.41 18.36 -33.17
N LYS A 87 -7.82 18.09 -32.00
CA LYS A 87 -6.35 18.01 -31.82
C LYS A 87 -5.92 16.68 -31.19
N MET A 88 -4.76 16.17 -31.62
CA MET A 88 -4.04 15.05 -31.01
C MET A 88 -3.79 15.34 -29.52
N MET A 89 -4.15 14.43 -28.62
CA MET A 89 -3.85 14.52 -27.18
C MET A 89 -2.48 13.91 -26.89
N GLU A 90 -1.56 14.72 -26.37
CA GLU A 90 -0.25 14.27 -25.87
C GLU A 90 -0.35 13.92 -24.36
N LEU A 91 0.13 12.74 -23.95
CA LEU A 91 0.24 12.40 -22.54
C LEU A 91 1.35 13.20 -21.87
N ARG A 92 0.96 14.12 -20.98
CA ARG A 92 1.90 14.95 -20.23
C ARG A 92 2.40 14.30 -18.95
N CYS A 93 1.53 13.60 -18.22
CA CYS A 93 1.86 12.99 -16.94
C CYS A 93 0.84 11.90 -16.58
N VAL A 94 1.31 10.85 -15.92
CA VAL A 94 0.48 9.86 -15.23
C VAL A 94 0.80 9.97 -13.74
N VAL A 95 -0.20 10.29 -12.92
CA VAL A 95 -0.09 10.24 -11.46
C VAL A 95 -0.97 9.11 -10.96
N ALA A 96 -0.37 8.16 -10.24
CA ALA A 96 -1.07 7.03 -9.66
C ALA A 96 -0.93 7.04 -8.14
N VAL A 97 -2.05 6.87 -7.43
CA VAL A 97 -2.08 6.68 -5.98
C VAL A 97 -2.59 5.26 -5.73
N ILE A 98 -1.75 4.43 -5.13
CA ILE A 98 -2.00 3.00 -4.98
C ILE A 98 -1.94 2.64 -3.50
N ARG A 99 -3.01 1.99 -3.01
CA ARG A 99 -3.04 1.40 -1.68
C ARG A 99 -2.25 0.09 -1.65
N HIS A 100 -1.75 -0.30 -0.47
CA HIS A 100 -1.11 -1.61 -0.33
C HIS A 100 -2.06 -2.77 -0.71
N GLY A 101 -1.47 -3.88 -1.15
CA GLY A 101 -2.21 -5.12 -1.42
C GLY A 101 -2.72 -5.81 -0.16
N ASP A 102 -3.33 -6.98 -0.33
CA ASP A 102 -3.79 -7.84 0.77
C ASP A 102 -2.67 -8.13 1.80
N ARG A 103 -3.02 -8.12 3.09
CA ARG A 103 -2.06 -8.22 4.20
C ARG A 103 -2.64 -8.96 5.40
N THR A 104 -1.76 -9.51 6.24
CA THR A 104 -2.16 -10.13 7.52
C THR A 104 -2.70 -9.07 8.50
N PRO A 105 -3.68 -9.39 9.37
CA PRO A 105 -4.16 -8.47 10.40
C PRO A 105 -3.03 -8.04 11.32
N LYS A 106 -2.96 -6.74 11.63
CA LYS A 106 -1.96 -6.19 12.54
C LYS A 106 -2.41 -6.38 13.98
N GLN A 107 -1.58 -7.01 14.78
CA GLN A 107 -1.90 -7.34 16.17
C GLN A 107 -0.95 -6.63 17.14
N LYS A 108 -1.44 -6.41 18.37
CA LYS A 108 -0.66 -5.80 19.45
C LYS A 108 -0.96 -6.50 20.77
N MET A 109 0.06 -6.79 21.56
CA MET A 109 -0.08 -7.20 22.96
C MET A 109 0.70 -6.25 23.86
N LYS A 110 0.23 -6.11 25.11
CA LYS A 110 0.90 -5.33 26.14
C LYS A 110 0.96 -6.17 27.41
N MET A 111 2.12 -6.20 28.05
CA MET A 111 2.31 -6.77 29.37
C MET A 111 3.23 -5.88 30.20
N GLU A 112 2.97 -5.84 31.49
CA GLU A 112 3.93 -5.30 32.45
C GLU A 112 4.96 -6.39 32.73
N VAL A 113 6.22 -5.99 32.84
CA VAL A 113 7.35 -6.86 33.19
C VAL A 113 8.18 -6.16 34.25
N LYS A 114 8.63 -6.92 35.24
CA LYS A 114 9.45 -6.47 36.37
C LYS A 114 10.76 -7.24 36.48
N HIS A 115 10.86 -8.39 35.81
CA HIS A 115 12.06 -9.22 35.86
C HIS A 115 13.31 -8.46 35.36
N TYR A 116 14.39 -8.52 36.14
CA TYR A 116 15.62 -7.74 35.94
C TYR A 116 16.22 -7.90 34.52
N LYS A 117 16.12 -9.09 33.91
CA LYS A 117 16.59 -9.33 32.53
C LYS A 117 15.96 -8.39 31.49
N PHE A 118 14.70 -7.97 31.67
CA PHE A 118 14.11 -6.97 30.77
C PHE A 118 14.72 -5.58 30.98
N PHE A 119 15.11 -5.24 32.21
CA PHE A 119 15.81 -4.00 32.53
C PHE A 119 17.25 -3.98 31.99
N GLU A 120 17.95 -5.12 32.00
CA GLU A 120 19.27 -5.24 31.36
C GLU A 120 19.19 -4.91 29.86
N ILE A 121 18.19 -5.46 29.15
CA ILE A 121 17.94 -5.13 27.75
C ILE A 121 17.57 -3.66 27.57
N PHE A 122 16.72 -3.14 28.45
CA PHE A 122 16.31 -1.73 28.44
C PHE A 122 17.52 -0.80 28.56
N GLN A 123 18.41 -1.06 29.52
CA GLN A 123 19.64 -0.31 29.75
C GLN A 123 20.62 -0.45 28.59
N LYS A 124 20.87 -1.69 28.13
CA LYS A 124 21.79 -2.02 27.04
C LYS A 124 21.51 -1.25 25.76
N TYR A 125 20.23 -1.05 25.44
CA TYR A 125 19.81 -0.30 24.24
C TYR A 125 19.42 1.15 24.55
N GLY A 126 19.87 1.71 25.69
CA GLY A 126 19.77 3.14 26.00
C GLY A 126 18.39 3.64 26.42
N GLY A 127 17.49 2.75 26.85
CA GLY A 127 16.10 3.09 27.15
C GLY A 127 15.89 4.17 28.21
N TYR A 128 16.82 4.34 29.16
CA TYR A 128 16.74 5.38 30.18
C TYR A 128 16.91 6.80 29.63
N LYS A 129 17.49 6.98 28.43
CA LYS A 129 17.65 8.31 27.81
C LYS A 129 16.31 8.90 27.37
N ASP A 130 15.49 8.08 26.71
CA ASP A 130 14.22 8.51 26.10
C ASP A 130 12.98 8.00 26.85
N GLY A 131 13.17 7.30 27.98
CA GLY A 131 12.11 6.60 28.72
C GLY A 131 11.48 5.41 27.97
N HIS A 132 12.03 5.04 26.80
CA HIS A 132 11.55 3.91 26.00
C HIS A 132 12.62 3.39 25.05
N VAL A 133 12.48 2.13 24.62
CA VAL A 133 13.32 1.56 23.55
C VAL A 133 12.47 0.76 22.56
N LYS A 134 12.82 0.84 21.27
CA LYS A 134 12.15 0.14 20.16
C LYS A 134 13.12 -0.89 19.56
N LEU A 135 12.82 -2.17 19.75
CA LEU A 135 13.60 -3.30 19.26
C LEU A 135 12.95 -3.85 17.97
N LYS A 136 13.75 -3.92 16.90
CA LYS A 136 13.31 -4.39 15.57
C LYS A 136 14.30 -5.37 14.93
N LYS A 137 15.58 -5.33 15.31
CA LYS A 137 16.62 -6.16 14.68
C LYS A 137 16.52 -7.60 15.16
N PRO A 138 16.82 -8.61 14.31
CA PRO A 138 16.81 -10.03 14.68
C PRO A 138 17.48 -10.35 16.02
N LYS A 139 18.72 -9.87 16.23
CA LYS A 139 19.47 -10.07 17.48
C LYS A 139 18.74 -9.52 18.71
N GLN A 140 18.10 -8.36 18.58
CA GLN A 140 17.36 -7.74 19.68
C GLN A 140 16.09 -8.53 20.02
N LEU A 141 15.40 -9.05 19.00
CA LEU A 141 14.20 -9.86 19.18
C LEU A 141 14.53 -11.25 19.75
N GLN A 142 15.67 -11.83 19.36
CA GLN A 142 16.19 -13.08 19.95
C GLN A 142 16.43 -12.92 21.45
N GLU A 143 17.07 -11.82 21.89
CA GLU A 143 17.31 -11.56 23.31
C GLU A 143 15.99 -11.51 24.13
N ILE A 144 14.91 -10.94 23.57
CA ILE A 144 13.58 -10.96 24.22
C ILE A 144 12.97 -12.37 24.25
N LEU A 145 13.13 -13.13 23.17
CA LEU A 145 12.66 -14.51 23.08
C LEU A 145 13.36 -15.40 24.12
N ASP A 146 14.67 -15.26 24.27
CA ASP A 146 15.48 -16.04 25.22
C ASP A 146 15.05 -15.76 26.66
N ILE A 147 14.78 -14.50 27.01
CA ILE A 147 14.20 -14.14 28.32
C ILE A 147 12.83 -14.82 28.50
N SER A 148 11.98 -14.80 27.47
CA SER A 148 10.64 -15.39 27.55
C SER A 148 10.71 -16.91 27.76
N ARG A 149 11.62 -17.60 27.07
CA ARG A 149 11.86 -19.06 27.23
C ARG A 149 12.40 -19.38 28.62
N PHE A 150 13.37 -18.60 29.10
CA PHE A 150 13.92 -18.73 30.44
C PHE A 150 12.82 -18.61 31.52
N LEU A 151 12.00 -17.56 31.46
CA LEU A 151 10.93 -17.34 32.43
C LEU A 151 9.86 -18.43 32.40
N LEU A 152 9.46 -18.89 31.21
CA LEU A 152 8.51 -20.00 31.09
C LEU A 152 9.06 -21.28 31.72
N THR A 153 10.35 -21.55 31.57
CA THR A 153 11.01 -22.72 32.15
C THR A 153 11.09 -22.61 33.67
N GLU A 154 11.45 -21.43 34.21
CA GLU A 154 11.49 -21.22 35.66
C GLU A 154 10.11 -21.32 36.32
N ILE A 155 9.05 -20.80 35.67
CA ILE A 155 7.67 -20.94 36.15
C ILE A 155 7.25 -22.42 36.26
N GLU A 156 7.74 -23.28 35.36
CA GLU A 156 7.42 -24.70 35.35
C GLU A 156 8.24 -25.52 36.34
N LEU A 157 9.53 -25.20 36.50
CA LEU A 157 10.43 -25.93 37.37
C LEU A 157 10.35 -25.52 38.84
N LYS A 158 9.97 -24.26 39.12
CA LYS A 158 10.00 -23.67 40.46
C LYS A 158 8.72 -22.87 40.70
N PRO A 159 7.57 -23.54 40.91
CA PRO A 159 6.29 -22.86 41.18
C PRO A 159 6.32 -22.00 42.45
N ASP A 160 7.28 -22.24 43.36
CA ASP A 160 7.47 -21.48 44.60
C ASP A 160 8.19 -20.13 44.41
N LEU A 161 8.82 -19.88 43.25
CA LEU A 161 9.36 -18.57 42.92
C LEU A 161 8.22 -17.64 42.49
N GLU A 162 8.08 -16.50 43.17
CA GLU A 162 7.14 -15.44 42.81
C GLU A 162 7.58 -14.74 41.50
N ILE A 163 7.39 -15.42 40.36
CA ILE A 163 7.50 -14.80 39.04
C ILE A 163 6.20 -14.05 38.78
N GLU A 164 6.26 -12.72 38.87
CA GLU A 164 5.10 -11.86 38.67
C GLU A 164 4.62 -11.79 37.21
N GLU A 165 5.45 -12.18 36.24
CA GLU A 165 5.09 -12.14 34.83
C GLU A 165 3.96 -13.11 34.46
N ASN A 166 3.00 -12.60 33.68
CA ASN A 166 1.85 -13.40 33.24
C ASN A 166 2.28 -14.52 32.26
N LYS A 167 2.24 -15.78 32.71
CA LYS A 167 2.57 -17.00 31.92
C LYS A 167 1.92 -17.01 30.54
N ALA A 168 0.60 -16.80 30.46
CA ALA A 168 -0.13 -16.84 29.19
C ALA A 168 0.36 -15.76 28.21
N LYS A 169 0.81 -14.59 28.68
CA LYS A 169 1.39 -13.55 27.82
C LYS A 169 2.83 -13.85 27.42
N LEU A 170 3.62 -14.51 28.27
CA LEU A 170 4.95 -15.01 27.91
C LEU A 170 4.86 -16.10 26.83
N GLU A 171 3.89 -17.01 26.93
CA GLU A 171 3.63 -18.01 25.87
C GLU A 171 3.25 -17.35 24.55
N GLN A 172 2.42 -16.31 24.59
CA GLN A 172 2.09 -15.53 23.39
C GLN A 172 3.31 -14.82 22.82
N LEU A 173 4.15 -14.22 23.68
CA LEU A 173 5.38 -13.55 23.27
C LEU A 173 6.35 -14.56 22.61
N LYS A 174 6.53 -15.74 23.22
CA LYS A 174 7.29 -16.86 22.66
C LYS A 174 6.72 -17.29 21.31
N GLY A 175 5.45 -17.67 21.25
CA GLY A 175 4.81 -18.17 20.02
C GLY A 175 4.84 -17.16 18.87
N VAL A 176 4.65 -15.87 19.16
CA VAL A 176 4.81 -14.81 18.15
C VAL A 176 6.26 -14.70 17.73
N LEU A 177 7.25 -14.69 18.63
CA LEU A 177 8.66 -14.52 18.25
C LEU A 177 9.27 -15.76 17.57
N GLU A 178 8.75 -16.96 17.82
CA GLU A 178 9.19 -18.23 17.20
C GLU A 178 8.51 -18.53 15.87
N MET A 179 7.38 -17.90 15.56
CA MET A 179 6.67 -18.12 14.31
C MET A 179 7.61 -17.91 13.10
N TYR A 180 7.55 -18.84 12.13
CA TYR A 180 8.45 -19.02 10.98
C TYR A 180 9.90 -19.44 11.28
N GLY A 181 10.23 -19.79 12.53
CA GLY A 181 11.50 -20.38 12.94
C GLY A 181 12.71 -19.43 12.99
N HIS A 182 12.67 -18.29 12.30
CA HIS A 182 13.77 -17.31 12.27
C HIS A 182 13.22 -15.90 12.01
N PHE A 183 13.98 -14.85 12.36
CA PHE A 183 13.53 -13.45 12.26
C PHE A 183 13.71 -12.81 10.87
N SER A 184 13.79 -13.59 9.78
CA SER A 184 13.93 -13.02 8.43
C SER A 184 12.57 -12.65 7.83
N GLY A 185 12.48 -11.51 7.16
CA GLY A 185 11.28 -11.10 6.41
C GLY A 185 10.03 -10.75 7.25
N ILE A 186 10.16 -10.67 8.58
CA ILE A 186 9.01 -10.57 9.51
C ILE A 186 8.90 -9.18 10.14
N ASN A 187 7.68 -8.62 10.15
CA ASN A 187 7.36 -7.29 10.69
C ASN A 187 7.00 -7.35 12.18
N ARG A 188 7.95 -7.78 13.03
CA ARG A 188 7.80 -7.74 14.49
C ARG A 188 8.52 -6.54 15.11
N LYS A 189 7.89 -5.94 16.12
CA LYS A 189 8.47 -4.85 16.91
C LYS A 189 8.14 -5.04 18.38
N VAL A 190 9.17 -5.09 19.22
CA VAL A 190 9.04 -5.00 20.67
C VAL A 190 9.37 -3.58 21.09
N GLN A 191 8.52 -2.97 21.91
CA GLN A 191 8.80 -1.69 22.54
C GLN A 191 8.71 -1.84 24.04
N LEU A 192 9.75 -1.44 24.77
CA LEU A 192 9.76 -1.33 26.22
C LEU A 192 9.58 0.14 26.59
N LYS A 193 8.72 0.41 27.56
CA LYS A 193 8.51 1.76 28.11
C LYS A 193 8.72 1.73 29.61
N TYR A 194 9.52 2.65 30.13
CA TYR A 194 9.79 2.75 31.56
C TYR A 194 8.63 3.37 32.32
N GLN A 195 8.29 2.76 33.45
CA GLN A 195 7.32 3.25 34.42
C GLN A 195 8.02 3.36 35.77
N PRO A 196 8.52 4.56 36.12
CA PRO A 196 9.27 4.77 37.37
C PRO A 196 8.48 4.41 38.63
N GLN A 197 7.15 4.54 38.57
CA GLN A 197 6.21 4.29 39.66
C GLN A 197 5.31 3.08 39.35
N GLY A 198 5.76 2.14 38.53
CA GLY A 198 4.96 1.00 38.07
C GLY A 198 3.69 1.39 37.30
N ARG A 199 2.79 0.43 37.05
CA ARG A 199 1.56 0.68 36.31
C ARG A 199 0.49 1.40 37.17
N PRO A 200 -0.13 2.49 36.68
CA PRO A 200 -1.24 3.12 37.39
C PRO A 200 -2.44 2.17 37.50
N ARG A 201 -2.90 1.90 38.74
CA ARG A 201 -4.13 1.15 39.01
C ARG A 201 -5.34 1.98 38.56
N ARG A 202 -6.41 1.30 38.12
CA ARG A 202 -7.69 1.93 37.74
C ARG A 202 -8.57 2.28 38.96
N SER A 203 -8.15 1.94 40.17
CA SER A 203 -8.89 2.11 41.42
C SER A 203 -8.13 3.06 42.35
N SER A 204 -8.83 4.05 42.89
CA SER A 204 -8.31 5.17 43.68
C SER A 204 -8.02 4.86 45.16
N SER A 205 -8.07 3.59 45.57
CA SER A 205 -8.07 3.21 47.00
C SER A 205 -6.70 2.84 47.58
N ASP A 206 -5.65 2.66 46.75
CA ASP A 206 -4.31 2.21 47.19
C ASP A 206 -3.21 3.14 46.63
N GLU A 207 -3.26 4.43 46.95
CA GLU A 207 -2.27 5.41 46.47
C GLU A 207 -0.99 5.46 47.32
N ASP A 208 -0.93 4.81 48.50
CA ASP A 208 0.12 5.07 49.51
C ASP A 208 1.27 4.05 49.63
N THR A 209 1.34 3.00 48.79
CA THR A 209 2.52 2.11 48.78
C THR A 209 3.54 2.54 47.71
N PRO A 210 4.84 2.70 48.03
CA PRO A 210 5.89 2.93 47.05
C PRO A 210 5.85 1.85 45.96
N ARG A 211 5.58 2.25 44.71
CA ARG A 211 5.49 1.31 43.60
C ARG A 211 6.87 1.05 43.05
N GLU A 212 7.24 -0.23 42.96
CA GLU A 212 8.48 -0.63 42.29
C GLU A 212 8.46 -0.25 40.80
N PRO A 213 9.60 0.17 40.23
CA PRO A 213 9.70 0.46 38.81
C PRO A 213 9.34 -0.75 37.95
N SER A 214 8.61 -0.52 36.86
CA SER A 214 8.27 -1.58 35.91
C SER A 214 8.51 -1.15 34.47
N LEU A 215 8.53 -2.11 33.55
CA LEU A 215 8.53 -1.87 32.12
C LEU A 215 7.20 -2.32 31.51
N VAL A 216 6.66 -1.54 30.58
CA VAL A 216 5.57 -2.01 29.71
C VAL A 216 6.17 -2.54 28.42
N LEU A 217 6.12 -3.86 28.27
CA LEU A 217 6.45 -4.56 27.04
C LEU A 217 5.26 -4.53 26.08
N ILE A 218 5.50 -3.98 24.89
CA ILE A 218 4.53 -3.86 23.81
C ILE A 218 5.08 -4.62 22.60
N LEU A 219 4.51 -5.79 22.31
CA LEU A 219 4.82 -6.54 21.09
C LEU A 219 3.76 -6.22 20.03
N LYS A 220 4.21 -5.87 18.82
CA LYS A 220 3.39 -5.66 17.62
C LYS A 220 3.87 -6.60 16.52
N TRP A 221 2.93 -7.26 15.83
CA TRP A 221 3.21 -8.19 14.73
C TRP A 221 2.07 -8.18 13.70
N GLY A 222 2.27 -8.86 12.58
CA GLY A 222 1.34 -8.85 11.46
C GLY A 222 1.39 -7.53 10.67
N GLY A 223 0.40 -7.31 9.80
CA GLY A 223 0.48 -6.24 8.81
C GLY A 223 1.48 -6.54 7.69
N GLU A 224 1.75 -7.82 7.45
CA GLU A 224 2.66 -8.30 6.41
C GLU A 224 1.91 -8.48 5.10
N LEU A 225 2.50 -8.03 3.99
CA LEU A 225 1.94 -8.23 2.66
C LEU A 225 1.89 -9.74 2.38
N THR A 226 0.70 -10.28 2.10
CA THR A 226 0.54 -11.70 1.83
C THR A 226 1.07 -12.06 0.43
N PRO A 227 1.33 -13.35 0.14
CA PRO A 227 1.56 -13.81 -1.23
C PRO A 227 0.46 -13.35 -2.21
N ALA A 228 -0.81 -13.44 -1.80
CA ALA A 228 -1.94 -12.92 -2.57
C ALA A 228 -1.83 -11.40 -2.82
N GLY A 229 -1.42 -10.62 -1.81
CA GLY A 229 -1.19 -9.18 -1.94
C GLY A 229 -0.06 -8.82 -2.90
N ARG A 230 0.99 -9.64 -2.99
CA ARG A 230 2.06 -9.48 -4.00
C ARG A 230 1.52 -9.71 -5.41
N VAL A 231 0.78 -10.81 -5.61
CA VAL A 231 0.16 -11.13 -6.90
C VAL A 231 -0.83 -10.04 -7.32
N GLN A 232 -1.67 -9.54 -6.41
CA GLN A 232 -2.58 -8.43 -6.66
C GLN A 232 -1.85 -7.17 -7.15
N ALA A 233 -0.74 -6.82 -6.50
CA ALA A 233 0.04 -5.65 -6.86
C ALA A 233 0.73 -5.81 -8.22
N GLU A 234 1.28 -6.99 -8.50
CA GLU A 234 1.91 -7.32 -9.79
C GLU A 234 0.88 -7.33 -10.93
N GLU A 235 -0.29 -7.92 -10.71
CA GLU A 235 -1.40 -7.90 -11.66
C GLU A 235 -1.84 -6.46 -11.93
N LEU A 236 -2.04 -5.67 -10.87
CA LEU A 236 -2.40 -4.26 -11.03
C LEU A 236 -1.36 -3.52 -11.88
N GLY A 237 -0.07 -3.76 -11.67
CA GLY A 237 1.01 -3.22 -12.51
C GLY A 237 0.87 -3.62 -13.98
N ARG A 238 0.57 -4.90 -14.23
CA ARG A 238 0.36 -5.43 -15.59
C ARG A 238 -0.86 -4.81 -16.27
N VAL A 239 -1.94 -4.58 -15.53
CA VAL A 239 -3.13 -3.86 -16.03
C VAL A 239 -2.78 -2.39 -16.30
N PHE A 240 -2.05 -1.75 -15.37
CA PHE A 240 -1.66 -0.34 -15.48
C PHE A 240 -0.84 -0.06 -16.74
N ARG A 241 0.05 -1.00 -17.06
CA ARG A 241 0.85 -1.02 -18.28
C ARG A 241 0.03 -0.88 -19.56
N CYS A 242 -1.21 -1.36 -19.57
CA CYS A 242 -2.07 -1.38 -20.75
C CYS A 242 -3.03 -0.18 -20.84
N MET A 243 -3.03 0.75 -19.87
CA MET A 243 -4.05 1.82 -19.80
C MET A 243 -3.87 2.97 -20.80
N TYR A 244 -2.70 3.14 -21.44
CA TYR A 244 -2.45 4.24 -22.38
C TYR A 244 -2.59 3.76 -23.86
N PRO A 245 -3.26 4.52 -24.77
CA PRO A 245 -3.88 4.00 -26.00
C PRO A 245 -2.97 3.22 -26.94
N GLY A 246 -3.45 2.07 -27.41
CA GLY A 246 -2.73 1.08 -28.22
C GLY A 246 -3.36 -0.34 -28.16
N GLY A 247 -4.36 -0.54 -27.29
CA GLY A 247 -5.31 -1.65 -27.33
C GLY A 247 -6.66 -1.12 -26.82
N GLN A 248 -7.75 -1.37 -27.54
CA GLN A 248 -9.09 -0.92 -27.13
C GLN A 248 -9.80 -1.99 -26.29
N GLY A 249 -10.65 -1.57 -25.34
CA GLY A 249 -11.60 -2.45 -24.65
C GLY A 249 -11.01 -3.33 -23.56
N GLU A 250 -11.88 -4.04 -22.83
CA GLU A 250 -11.63 -4.80 -21.59
C GLU A 250 -10.59 -5.95 -21.75
N TYR A 251 -9.33 -5.62 -22.04
CA TYR A 251 -8.15 -6.48 -22.26
C TYR A 251 -7.91 -7.03 -23.68
N ALA A 252 -8.17 -6.27 -24.75
CA ALA A 252 -7.99 -6.80 -26.12
C ALA A 252 -6.51 -6.88 -26.57
N GLY A 253 -5.88 -8.02 -26.25
CA GLY A 253 -4.64 -8.49 -26.84
C GLY A 253 -3.41 -8.18 -25.99
N THR A 254 -2.86 -9.20 -25.35
CA THR A 254 -1.62 -9.27 -24.56
C THR A 254 -0.34 -8.95 -25.37
N GLN A 255 -0.39 -8.01 -26.31
CA GLN A 255 0.68 -7.67 -27.27
C GLN A 255 0.85 -6.16 -27.52
N GLY A 256 0.15 -5.29 -26.80
CA GLY A 256 0.44 -3.85 -26.84
C GLY A 256 1.56 -3.46 -25.87
N LEU A 257 2.59 -2.74 -26.34
CA LEU A 257 3.61 -2.13 -25.47
C LEU A 257 3.05 -0.98 -24.60
N GLY A 258 1.77 -0.59 -24.72
CA GLY A 258 1.07 0.32 -23.81
C GLY A 258 1.92 1.48 -23.25
N LEU A 259 2.14 1.48 -21.94
CA LEU A 259 3.11 2.34 -21.27
C LEU A 259 4.56 1.87 -21.51
N LEU A 260 4.86 0.57 -21.55
CA LEU A 260 6.19 0.02 -21.91
C LEU A 260 6.84 0.61 -23.18
N ARG A 261 6.09 1.16 -24.15
CA ARG A 261 6.70 1.86 -25.31
C ARG A 261 7.49 3.11 -24.91
N LEU A 262 7.19 3.68 -23.74
CA LEU A 262 7.92 4.79 -23.14
C LEU A 262 9.12 4.28 -22.31
N HIS A 263 9.53 3.01 -22.47
CA HIS A 263 10.63 2.42 -21.69
C HIS A 263 11.98 3.10 -21.88
N SER A 264 12.22 3.72 -23.04
CA SER A 264 13.40 4.57 -23.26
C SER A 264 13.43 5.81 -22.36
N THR A 265 12.28 6.30 -21.87
CA THR A 265 12.19 7.46 -20.97
C THR A 265 12.03 7.09 -19.50
N TYR A 266 11.69 5.83 -19.17
CA TYR A 266 11.40 5.42 -17.79
C TYR A 266 12.55 5.52 -16.80
N ARG A 267 13.81 5.42 -17.23
CA ARG A 267 14.93 5.58 -16.29
C ARG A 267 15.03 6.99 -15.69
N HIS A 268 14.52 8.01 -16.38
CA HIS A 268 14.59 9.39 -15.92
C HIS A 268 13.20 9.94 -15.51
N ASP A 269 12.12 9.45 -16.12
CA ASP A 269 10.78 10.00 -15.94
C ASP A 269 9.86 9.19 -15.01
N LEU A 270 10.16 7.91 -14.72
CA LEU A 270 9.38 7.12 -13.77
C LEU A 270 9.89 7.31 -12.34
N LYS A 271 9.00 7.79 -11.46
CA LYS A 271 9.30 7.94 -10.04
C LYS A 271 8.26 7.17 -9.21
N ILE A 272 8.71 6.14 -8.51
CA ILE A 272 7.89 5.36 -7.59
C ILE A 272 8.27 5.75 -6.17
N TYR A 273 7.29 6.22 -5.41
CA TYR A 273 7.42 6.59 -4.01
C TYR A 273 6.58 5.65 -3.16
N ALA A 274 7.10 5.26 -2.00
CA ALA A 274 6.38 4.45 -1.02
C ALA A 274 6.64 4.97 0.39
N SER A 275 5.62 4.94 1.26
CA SER A 275 5.83 5.12 2.71
C SER A 275 6.79 4.06 3.25
N ASP A 276 7.46 4.35 4.36
CA ASP A 276 8.45 3.47 5.01
C ASP A 276 7.84 2.21 5.66
N GLU A 277 6.54 1.98 5.47
CA GLU A 277 5.90 0.74 5.86
C GLU A 277 6.26 -0.41 4.90
N GLY A 278 6.83 -1.49 5.45
CA GLY A 278 7.28 -2.64 4.65
C GLY A 278 6.23 -3.23 3.71
N ARG A 279 4.94 -3.28 4.08
CA ARG A 279 3.87 -3.76 3.19
C ARG A 279 3.64 -2.84 1.99
N VAL A 280 3.80 -1.53 2.18
CA VAL A 280 3.63 -0.52 1.13
C VAL A 280 4.83 -0.58 0.18
N GLN A 281 6.04 -0.66 0.73
CA GLN A 281 7.28 -0.85 -0.03
C GLN A 281 7.23 -2.09 -0.92
N MET A 282 6.86 -3.25 -0.35
CA MET A 282 6.77 -4.49 -1.12
C MET A 282 5.64 -4.48 -2.15
N THR A 283 4.52 -3.79 -1.86
CA THR A 283 3.46 -3.56 -2.86
C THR A 283 3.99 -2.74 -4.02
N ALA A 284 4.70 -1.64 -3.74
CA ALA A 284 5.27 -0.76 -4.77
C ALA A 284 6.28 -1.52 -5.65
N ALA A 285 7.14 -2.36 -5.05
CA ALA A 285 8.08 -3.19 -5.78
C ALA A 285 7.36 -4.23 -6.67
N ALA A 286 6.33 -4.90 -6.16
CA ALA A 286 5.53 -5.86 -6.93
C ALA A 286 4.76 -5.18 -8.07
N PHE A 287 4.19 -3.99 -7.82
CA PHE A 287 3.57 -3.17 -8.84
C PHE A 287 4.58 -2.76 -9.93
N ALA A 288 5.76 -2.28 -9.54
CA ALA A 288 6.83 -1.92 -10.47
C ALA A 288 7.25 -3.11 -11.34
N LYS A 289 7.37 -4.29 -10.73
CA LYS A 289 7.65 -5.56 -11.41
C LYS A 289 6.62 -5.83 -12.51
N GLY A 290 5.33 -5.77 -12.18
CA GLY A 290 4.25 -5.99 -13.15
C GLY A 290 4.16 -4.92 -14.23
N LEU A 291 4.34 -3.65 -13.86
CA LEU A 291 4.29 -2.50 -14.77
C LEU A 291 5.40 -2.56 -15.82
N LEU A 292 6.62 -2.93 -15.41
CA LEU A 292 7.82 -2.91 -16.25
C LEU A 292 8.22 -4.29 -16.77
N ALA A 293 7.45 -5.33 -16.48
CA ALA A 293 7.74 -6.72 -16.85
C ALA A 293 9.14 -7.19 -16.39
N LEU A 294 9.50 -6.87 -15.15
CA LEU A 294 10.81 -7.24 -14.59
C LEU A 294 10.81 -8.69 -14.12
N GLU A 295 11.94 -9.36 -14.29
CA GLU A 295 12.20 -10.69 -13.74
C GLU A 295 12.97 -10.59 -12.41
N GLY A 296 12.87 -11.64 -11.58
CA GLY A 296 13.60 -11.75 -10.30
C GLY A 296 12.78 -11.43 -9.05
N GLU A 297 13.49 -11.38 -7.92
CA GLU A 297 12.94 -11.12 -6.59
C GLU A 297 12.55 -9.65 -6.40
N LEU A 298 11.68 -9.37 -5.43
CA LEU A 298 11.22 -8.01 -5.14
C LEU A 298 12.29 -7.15 -4.45
N THR A 299 13.23 -7.74 -3.73
CA THR A 299 14.22 -6.99 -2.93
C THR A 299 15.15 -6.13 -3.80
N PRO A 300 15.77 -6.65 -4.89
CA PRO A 300 16.54 -5.81 -5.80
C PRO A 300 15.71 -4.70 -6.45
N ILE A 301 14.47 -5.00 -6.87
CA ILE A 301 13.55 -4.04 -7.48
C ILE A 301 13.22 -2.92 -6.49
N LEU A 302 12.93 -3.26 -5.23
CA LEU A 302 12.64 -2.30 -4.17
C LEU A 302 13.81 -1.31 -4.02
N VAL A 303 15.04 -1.82 -3.88
CA VAL A 303 16.23 -1.00 -3.66
C VAL A 303 16.53 -0.09 -4.86
N GLN A 304 16.32 -0.58 -6.08
CA GLN A 304 16.67 0.15 -7.30
C GLN A 304 15.59 1.13 -7.76
N MET A 305 14.31 0.82 -7.56
CA MET A 305 13.20 1.53 -8.22
C MET A 305 12.28 2.28 -7.28
N VAL A 306 12.19 1.86 -6.02
CA VAL A 306 11.24 2.44 -5.06
C VAL A 306 11.97 3.38 -4.13
N LYS A 307 11.66 4.67 -4.24
CA LYS A 307 12.19 5.69 -3.35
C LYS A 307 11.42 5.62 -2.03
N SER A 308 12.03 5.01 -1.02
CA SER A 308 11.53 4.95 0.35
C SER A 308 12.36 5.81 1.32
N ALA A 309 13.69 5.74 1.22
CA ALA A 309 14.59 6.58 2.02
C ALA A 309 14.31 8.08 1.81
N ASN A 310 14.19 8.84 2.90
CA ASN A 310 13.84 10.27 2.95
C ASN A 310 12.42 10.64 2.49
N THR A 311 11.50 9.67 2.36
CA THR A 311 10.07 9.95 2.11
C THR A 311 9.23 10.13 3.37
N ASN A 312 9.81 9.94 4.57
CA ASN A 312 9.14 10.21 5.86
C ASN A 312 8.55 11.63 5.92
N GLY A 313 9.16 12.60 5.24
CA GLY A 313 8.63 13.97 5.15
C GLY A 313 7.51 14.16 4.11
N LEU A 314 7.25 13.17 3.23
CA LEU A 314 6.31 13.26 2.12
C LEU A 314 4.89 12.77 2.47
N LEU A 315 4.78 11.72 3.28
CA LEU A 315 3.51 10.98 3.53
C LEU A 315 3.20 10.72 5.01
N ASP A 316 4.13 10.98 5.94
CA ASP A 316 4.03 10.54 7.35
C ASP A 316 4.14 11.71 8.37
N ASN A 317 3.89 12.96 7.95
CA ASN A 317 3.93 14.15 8.81
C ASN A 317 2.53 14.49 9.38
N ASP A 318 2.22 14.00 10.59
CA ASP A 318 0.85 14.02 11.15
C ASP A 318 0.62 14.96 12.36
N CYS A 319 1.57 15.84 12.72
CA CYS A 319 1.54 16.48 14.06
C CYS A 319 0.25 17.28 14.34
N ASP A 320 -0.30 17.99 13.34
CA ASP A 320 -1.52 18.80 13.52
C ASP A 320 -2.81 18.04 13.14
N ALA A 321 -2.71 17.02 12.27
CA ALA A 321 -3.86 16.23 11.80
C ALA A 321 -4.46 15.33 12.90
N SER A 322 -3.62 14.85 13.82
CA SER A 322 -4.01 13.93 14.90
C SER A 322 -5.07 14.53 15.84
N ASN A 323 -5.00 15.84 16.13
CA ASN A 323 -5.96 16.50 17.02
C ASN A 323 -7.37 16.52 16.42
N TYR A 324 -7.49 16.91 15.16
CA TYR A 324 -8.77 16.90 14.44
C TYR A 324 -9.33 15.48 14.30
N GLN A 325 -8.49 14.49 14.00
CA GLN A 325 -8.91 13.08 13.95
C GLN A 325 -9.49 12.62 15.30
N ASN A 326 -8.86 12.98 16.43
CA ASN A 326 -9.37 12.59 17.75
C ASN A 326 -10.73 13.21 18.06
N MET A 327 -10.93 14.50 17.73
CA MET A 327 -12.24 15.16 17.90
C MET A 327 -13.32 14.51 17.05
N VAL A 328 -13.00 14.14 15.81
CA VAL A 328 -13.95 13.48 14.90
C VAL A 328 -14.28 12.07 15.40
N LYS A 329 -13.28 11.31 15.84
CA LYS A 329 -13.46 9.97 16.43
C LYS A 329 -14.35 10.01 17.66
N GLN A 330 -14.21 11.01 18.52
CA GLN A 330 -15.06 11.17 19.69
C GLN A 330 -16.53 11.42 19.29
N ARG A 331 -16.80 12.36 18.38
CA ARG A 331 -18.18 12.62 17.92
C ARG A 331 -18.81 11.41 17.24
N LEU A 332 -18.03 10.71 16.41
CA LEU A 332 -18.47 9.47 15.77
C LEU A 332 -18.81 8.40 16.81
N HIS A 333 -17.95 8.24 17.83
CA HIS A 333 -18.17 7.30 18.91
C HIS A 333 -19.42 7.66 19.71
N GLU A 334 -19.66 8.92 20.03
CA GLU A 334 -20.88 9.36 20.73
C GLU A 334 -22.14 9.07 19.91
N THR A 335 -22.11 9.35 18.61
CA THR A 335 -23.27 9.15 17.72
C THR A 335 -23.63 7.67 17.57
N LEU A 336 -22.63 6.79 17.43
CA LEU A 336 -22.85 5.34 17.27
C LEU A 336 -23.19 4.60 18.58
N GLN A 337 -23.31 5.33 19.70
CA GLN A 337 -23.69 4.77 21.01
C GLN A 337 -25.16 5.04 21.35
N ILE A 338 -25.91 5.69 20.45
CA ILE A 338 -27.32 5.97 20.64
C ILE A 338 -28.12 4.76 20.13
N ASP A 339 -28.84 4.08 21.03
CA ASP A 339 -29.70 2.95 20.70
C ASP A 339 -31.04 3.43 20.14
N ARG A 340 -31.02 3.87 18.87
CA ARG A 340 -32.21 4.16 18.06
C ARG A 340 -31.90 4.00 16.58
N GLU A 341 -32.93 3.91 15.76
CA GLU A 341 -32.75 4.01 14.31
C GLU A 341 -32.25 5.41 13.91
N PHE A 342 -31.39 5.46 12.90
CA PHE A 342 -30.90 6.71 12.31
C PHE A 342 -32.06 7.53 11.74
N THR A 343 -32.09 8.81 12.11
CA THR A 343 -32.99 9.82 11.54
C THR A 343 -32.32 10.51 10.36
N GLU A 344 -33.09 11.24 9.54
CA GLU A 344 -32.52 12.06 8.45
C GLU A 344 -31.42 13.03 8.95
N GLU A 345 -31.56 13.57 10.16
CA GLU A 345 -30.50 14.39 10.78
C GLU A 345 -29.19 13.61 10.99
N ASP A 346 -29.27 12.33 11.38
CA ASP A 346 -28.08 11.49 11.50
C ASP A 346 -27.44 11.22 10.14
N TYR A 347 -28.22 11.08 9.07
CA TYR A 347 -27.69 10.97 7.70
C TYR A 347 -26.94 12.22 7.28
N GLU A 348 -27.49 13.41 7.57
CA GLU A 348 -26.81 14.68 7.29
C GLU A 348 -25.56 14.87 8.14
N ARG A 349 -25.63 14.49 9.42
CA ARG A 349 -24.52 14.62 10.38
C ARG A 349 -23.39 13.63 10.11
N LEU A 350 -23.70 12.38 9.78
CA LEU A 350 -22.72 11.32 9.55
C LEU A 350 -22.29 11.20 8.10
N ASN A 351 -23.02 11.77 7.13
CA ASN A 351 -22.67 11.72 5.72
C ASN A 351 -22.96 13.04 4.97
N PRO A 352 -22.40 14.19 5.44
CA PRO A 352 -22.68 15.49 4.82
C PRO A 352 -22.17 15.58 3.37
N THR A 353 -21.16 14.79 3.01
CA THR A 353 -20.63 14.70 1.65
C THR A 353 -21.47 13.82 0.71
N LYS A 354 -22.57 13.24 1.19
CA LYS A 354 -23.50 12.38 0.43
C LYS A 354 -22.80 11.21 -0.28
N ALA A 355 -21.79 10.62 0.36
CA ALA A 355 -21.07 9.49 -0.19
C ALA A 355 -21.99 8.27 -0.27
N ARG A 356 -22.12 7.66 -1.45
CA ARG A 356 -23.02 6.52 -1.72
C ARG A 356 -22.72 5.32 -0.82
N SER A 357 -21.44 5.01 -0.59
CA SER A 357 -21.02 3.90 0.27
C SER A 357 -21.50 4.07 1.71
N ILE A 358 -21.35 5.27 2.26
CA ILE A 358 -21.77 5.59 3.63
C ILE A 358 -23.30 5.59 3.72
N HIS A 359 -24.00 6.14 2.72
CA HIS A 359 -25.46 6.13 2.67
C HIS A 359 -26.03 4.71 2.68
N ASN A 360 -25.50 3.83 1.82
CA ASN A 360 -25.91 2.42 1.78
C ASN A 360 -25.63 1.70 3.11
N ALA A 361 -24.50 2.02 3.76
CA ALA A 361 -24.14 1.44 5.05
C ALA A 361 -25.08 1.91 6.17
N LEU A 362 -25.43 3.20 6.23
CA LEU A 362 -26.41 3.73 7.18
C LEU A 362 -27.78 3.08 7.00
N GLN A 363 -28.25 2.93 5.75
CA GLN A 363 -29.52 2.25 5.43
C GLN A 363 -29.54 0.78 5.84
N PHE A 364 -28.41 0.08 5.71
CA PHE A 364 -28.28 -1.31 6.12
C PHE A 364 -28.25 -1.44 7.65
N ILE A 365 -27.45 -0.62 8.32
CA ILE A 365 -27.24 -0.70 9.78
C ILE A 365 -28.50 -0.30 10.55
N LYS A 366 -29.20 0.75 10.12
CA LYS A 366 -30.37 1.35 10.76
C LYS A 366 -30.14 1.80 12.20
N ASN A 367 -29.92 0.88 13.13
CA ASN A 367 -29.58 1.14 14.52
C ASN A 367 -28.13 0.69 14.80
N PRO A 368 -27.22 1.61 15.14
CA PRO A 368 -25.82 1.29 15.33
C PRO A 368 -25.54 0.40 16.53
N VAL A 369 -26.31 0.54 17.62
CA VAL A 369 -26.13 -0.26 18.84
C VAL A 369 -26.58 -1.70 18.59
N ARG A 370 -27.75 -1.89 17.98
CA ARG A 370 -28.25 -3.23 17.59
C ARG A 370 -27.32 -3.94 16.61
N ALA A 371 -26.75 -3.23 15.66
CA ALA A 371 -25.75 -3.80 14.78
C ALA A 371 -24.47 -4.22 15.52
N CYS A 372 -24.04 -3.45 16.53
CA CYS A 372 -22.90 -3.82 17.36
C CYS A 372 -23.20 -5.02 18.27
N GLU A 373 -24.41 -5.11 18.84
CA GLU A 373 -24.89 -6.29 19.58
C GLU A 373 -24.81 -7.54 18.69
N HIS A 374 -25.37 -7.46 17.48
CA HIS A 374 -25.34 -8.56 16.51
C HIS A 374 -23.93 -8.99 16.13
N VAL A 375 -23.03 -8.02 15.88
CA VAL A 375 -21.61 -8.32 15.64
C VAL A 375 -20.99 -9.01 16.86
N HIS A 376 -21.31 -8.55 18.08
CA HIS A 376 -20.77 -9.17 19.29
C HIS A 376 -21.26 -10.61 19.49
N GLU A 377 -22.52 -10.91 19.21
CA GLU A 377 -23.04 -12.28 19.21
C GLU A 377 -22.27 -13.18 18.22
N LEU A 378 -22.06 -12.68 16.99
CA LEU A 378 -21.27 -13.38 15.98
C LEU A 378 -19.80 -13.59 16.42
N LEU A 379 -19.22 -12.63 17.16
CA LEU A 379 -17.89 -12.78 17.76
C LEU A 379 -17.84 -13.86 18.84
N GLN A 380 -18.89 -13.99 19.65
CA GLN A 380 -18.99 -15.06 20.65
C GLN A 380 -19.08 -16.43 19.96
N GLU A 381 -19.90 -16.56 18.92
CA GLU A 381 -20.06 -17.81 18.17
C GLU A 381 -18.77 -18.27 17.48
N ILE A 382 -18.08 -17.37 16.79
CA ILE A 382 -16.80 -17.70 16.14
C ILE A 382 -15.74 -18.09 17.18
N ASN A 383 -15.69 -17.43 18.35
CA ASN A 383 -14.79 -17.81 19.43
C ASN A 383 -15.09 -19.20 20.00
N GLN A 384 -16.37 -19.53 20.19
CA GLN A 384 -16.77 -20.88 20.62
C GLN A 384 -16.40 -21.95 19.58
N LEU A 385 -16.56 -21.65 18.29
CA LEU A 385 -16.13 -22.55 17.21
C LEU A 385 -14.61 -22.74 17.21
N ILE A 386 -13.84 -21.66 17.30
CA ILE A 386 -12.37 -21.73 17.34
C ILE A 386 -11.90 -22.54 18.55
N LYS A 387 -12.53 -22.35 19.72
CA LYS A 387 -12.20 -23.12 20.93
C LYS A 387 -12.39 -24.63 20.70
N ARG A 388 -13.53 -25.04 20.14
CA ARG A 388 -13.79 -26.45 19.78
C ARG A 388 -12.79 -26.99 18.76
N LYS A 389 -12.46 -26.21 17.72
CA LYS A 389 -11.49 -26.64 16.69
C LYS A 389 -10.07 -26.75 17.21
N LYS A 390 -9.67 -25.87 18.13
CA LYS A 390 -8.37 -25.92 18.79
C LYS A 390 -8.20 -27.19 19.64
N GLU A 391 -9.28 -27.69 20.24
CA GLU A 391 -9.27 -28.92 21.05
C GLU A 391 -9.17 -30.20 20.20
N ASP A 392 -9.38 -30.13 18.87
CA ASP A 392 -9.24 -31.27 17.96
C ASP A 392 -7.74 -31.55 17.67
N PRO A 393 -7.18 -32.69 18.12
CA PRO A 393 -5.77 -33.00 17.94
C PRO A 393 -5.34 -33.05 16.47
N ARG A 394 -6.27 -33.42 15.56
CA ARG A 394 -5.99 -33.52 14.11
C ARG A 394 -5.68 -32.16 13.48
N LEU A 395 -6.19 -31.08 14.08
CA LEU A 395 -6.04 -29.72 13.57
C LEU A 395 -4.85 -28.99 14.21
N GLN A 396 -4.31 -29.47 15.33
CA GLN A 396 -3.21 -28.80 16.03
C GLN A 396 -1.90 -28.81 15.25
N GLU A 397 -1.65 -29.85 14.45
CA GLU A 397 -0.43 -29.96 13.63
C GLU A 397 -0.52 -29.21 12.29
N SER A 398 -1.71 -28.80 11.86
CA SER A 398 -1.90 -28.04 10.63
C SER A 398 -1.90 -26.54 10.92
N PRO A 399 -0.86 -25.78 10.54
CA PRO A 399 -0.88 -24.34 10.70
C PRO A 399 -1.98 -23.72 9.83
N LEU A 400 -2.55 -22.62 10.30
CA LEU A 400 -3.43 -21.77 9.52
C LEU A 400 -2.62 -20.96 8.50
N TYR A 401 -3.30 -20.20 7.66
CA TYR A 401 -2.64 -19.42 6.62
C TYR A 401 -1.52 -18.55 7.20
N HIS A 402 -0.38 -18.56 6.51
CA HIS A 402 0.81 -17.82 6.91
C HIS A 402 1.32 -18.19 8.31
N GLY A 403 1.26 -19.48 8.69
CA GLY A 403 1.88 -19.99 9.92
C GLY A 403 1.21 -19.54 11.23
N GLU A 404 0.01 -18.97 11.17
CA GLU A 404 -0.79 -18.67 12.38
C GLU A 404 -1.22 -19.99 13.04
N THR A 405 -1.06 -20.11 14.36
CA THR A 405 -1.53 -21.28 15.11
C THR A 405 -2.96 -21.07 15.58
N TRP A 406 -3.68 -22.15 15.88
CA TRP A 406 -5.02 -22.07 16.49
C TRP A 406 -5.04 -21.28 17.80
N ASP A 407 -3.97 -21.37 18.60
CA ASP A 407 -3.77 -20.53 19.79
C ASP A 407 -3.74 -19.03 19.48
N LEU A 408 -3.01 -18.63 18.43
CA LEU A 408 -2.92 -17.23 18.05
C LEU A 408 -4.23 -16.72 17.46
N MET A 409 -4.91 -17.53 16.65
CA MET A 409 -6.25 -17.20 16.13
C MET A 409 -7.26 -17.05 17.27
N GLN A 410 -7.29 -17.98 18.23
CA GLN A 410 -8.16 -17.88 19.41
C GLN A 410 -7.87 -16.60 20.20
N ARG A 411 -6.60 -16.32 20.50
CA ARG A 411 -6.21 -15.11 21.24
C ARG A 411 -6.60 -13.83 20.48
N ARG A 412 -6.50 -13.82 19.15
CA ARG A 412 -6.90 -12.70 18.29
C ARG A 412 -8.41 -12.43 18.41
N TRP A 413 -9.24 -13.45 18.17
CA TRP A 413 -10.69 -13.32 18.22
C TRP A 413 -11.23 -13.08 19.63
N SER A 414 -10.71 -13.77 20.65
CA SER A 414 -11.15 -13.58 22.04
C SER A 414 -10.77 -12.21 22.57
N LYS A 415 -9.65 -11.64 22.10
CA LYS A 415 -9.29 -10.26 22.41
C LYS A 415 -10.23 -9.26 21.75
N LEU A 416 -10.59 -9.46 20.48
CA LEU A 416 -11.53 -8.56 19.80
C LEU A 416 -12.89 -8.58 20.46
N GLU A 417 -13.43 -9.76 20.79
CA GLU A 417 -14.68 -9.88 21.54
C GLU A 417 -14.63 -9.09 22.86
N LYS A 418 -13.58 -9.31 23.66
CA LYS A 418 -13.40 -8.63 24.96
C LYS A 418 -13.17 -7.13 24.85
N ASP A 419 -12.41 -6.68 23.85
CA ASP A 419 -12.09 -5.27 23.68
C ASP A 419 -13.25 -4.51 22.99
N PHE A 420 -14.15 -5.21 22.29
CA PHE A 420 -15.26 -4.59 21.57
C PHE A 420 -16.43 -4.21 22.48
N GLN A 421 -16.78 -5.03 23.47
CA GLN A 421 -17.78 -4.66 24.47
C GLN A 421 -17.10 -4.25 25.78
N LEU A 422 -17.30 -3.01 26.20
CA LEU A 422 -16.77 -2.48 27.45
C LEU A 422 -17.56 -3.05 28.64
N LYS A 423 -16.95 -3.04 29.83
CA LYS A 423 -17.62 -3.45 31.09
C LYS A 423 -18.89 -2.66 31.41
N SER A 424 -19.04 -1.46 30.83
CA SER A 424 -20.24 -0.63 30.96
C SER A 424 -21.39 -1.07 30.05
N GLY A 425 -21.20 -2.09 29.21
CA GLY A 425 -22.15 -2.52 28.17
C GLY A 425 -22.03 -1.74 26.86
N ARG A 426 -21.31 -0.62 26.84
CA ARG A 426 -21.07 0.21 25.63
C ARG A 426 -20.04 -0.44 24.69
N PHE A 427 -20.13 -0.16 23.39
CA PHE A 427 -19.22 -0.73 22.40
C PHE A 427 -18.02 0.17 22.08
N ASP A 428 -16.82 -0.38 21.98
CA ASP A 428 -15.63 0.32 21.51
C ASP A 428 -15.59 0.33 19.97
N ILE A 429 -16.18 1.37 19.39
CA ILE A 429 -16.23 1.62 17.93
C ILE A 429 -14.84 1.58 17.29
N SER A 430 -13.76 1.88 18.04
CA SER A 430 -12.39 1.80 17.50
C SER A 430 -11.93 0.39 17.13
N LYS A 431 -12.69 -0.67 17.51
CA LYS A 431 -12.42 -2.07 17.14
C LYS A 431 -13.05 -2.48 15.83
N ILE A 432 -14.01 -1.73 15.30
CA ILE A 432 -14.71 -2.08 14.04
C ILE A 432 -13.72 -2.30 12.88
N PRO A 433 -12.70 -1.43 12.66
CA PRO A 433 -11.71 -1.68 11.61
C PRO A 433 -10.93 -2.98 11.83
N ASP A 434 -10.56 -3.28 13.08
CA ASP A 434 -9.82 -4.50 13.43
C ASP A 434 -10.69 -5.77 13.22
N ILE A 435 -11.98 -5.71 13.55
CA ILE A 435 -12.96 -6.80 13.33
C ILE A 435 -13.15 -7.05 11.84
N TYR A 436 -13.41 -5.99 11.07
CA TYR A 436 -13.57 -6.06 9.62
C TYR A 436 -12.33 -6.65 8.95
N ASP A 437 -11.14 -6.20 9.36
CA ASP A 437 -9.88 -6.72 8.87
C ASP A 437 -9.68 -8.22 9.17
N CYS A 438 -10.04 -8.65 10.37
CA CYS A 438 -9.89 -10.05 10.80
C CYS A 438 -10.87 -10.97 10.07
N VAL A 439 -12.16 -10.61 9.99
CA VAL A 439 -13.15 -11.45 9.28
C VAL A 439 -12.84 -11.52 7.79
N LYS A 440 -12.42 -10.40 7.18
CA LYS A 440 -12.01 -10.38 5.77
C LYS A 440 -10.82 -11.32 5.52
N TYR A 441 -9.79 -11.25 6.36
CA TYR A 441 -8.62 -12.12 6.27
C TYR A 441 -9.01 -13.59 6.41
N ASP A 442 -9.80 -13.94 7.43
CA ASP A 442 -10.17 -15.33 7.69
C ASP A 442 -11.12 -15.90 6.62
N LEU A 443 -12.01 -15.09 6.06
CA LEU A 443 -12.83 -15.48 4.90
C LEU A 443 -12.02 -15.72 3.63
N GLN A 444 -10.96 -14.96 3.43
CA GLN A 444 -10.14 -15.07 2.23
C GLN A 444 -9.14 -16.23 2.34
N HIS A 445 -8.56 -16.45 3.51
CA HIS A 445 -7.40 -17.31 3.67
C HIS A 445 -7.65 -18.54 4.55
N ASN A 446 -8.57 -18.47 5.51
CA ASN A 446 -8.83 -19.53 6.48
C ASN A 446 -10.23 -20.16 6.34
N ARG A 447 -10.99 -19.84 5.28
CA ARG A 447 -12.38 -20.31 5.11
C ARG A 447 -12.51 -21.82 5.14
N HIS A 448 -11.62 -22.53 4.45
CA HIS A 448 -11.63 -23.99 4.37
C HIS A 448 -11.35 -24.66 5.72
N SER A 449 -10.49 -24.05 6.55
CA SER A 449 -10.12 -24.57 7.87
C SER A 449 -11.12 -24.16 8.95
N LEU A 450 -11.55 -22.89 8.96
CA LEU A 450 -12.44 -22.34 9.98
C LEU A 450 -13.89 -22.79 9.78
N GLN A 451 -14.40 -22.77 8.54
CA GLN A 451 -15.76 -23.20 8.19
C GLN A 451 -16.86 -22.60 9.10
N PHE A 452 -16.72 -21.33 9.49
CA PHE A 452 -17.73 -20.65 10.29
C PHE A 452 -18.97 -20.35 9.42
N PRO A 453 -20.16 -20.91 9.70
CA PRO A 453 -21.31 -20.79 8.81
C PRO A 453 -21.78 -19.34 8.62
N ARG A 454 -21.72 -18.54 9.69
CA ARG A 454 -22.12 -17.13 9.70
C ARG A 454 -20.97 -16.16 9.39
N ALA A 455 -19.87 -16.65 8.81
CA ALA A 455 -18.71 -15.80 8.50
C ALA A 455 -19.04 -14.68 7.50
N HIS A 456 -19.87 -14.99 6.50
CA HIS A 456 -20.33 -13.99 5.54
C HIS A 456 -21.19 -12.91 6.21
N GLU A 457 -22.07 -13.30 7.13
CA GLU A 457 -22.91 -12.38 7.90
C GLU A 457 -22.05 -11.45 8.78
N LEU A 458 -21.09 -12.00 9.53
CA LEU A 458 -20.12 -11.22 10.31
C LEU A 458 -19.36 -10.23 9.41
N TYR A 459 -18.94 -10.66 8.22
CA TYR A 459 -18.28 -9.79 7.26
C TYR A 459 -19.17 -8.65 6.78
N VAL A 460 -20.42 -8.92 6.41
CA VAL A 460 -21.34 -7.90 5.89
C VAL A 460 -21.62 -6.84 6.96
N TYR A 461 -21.92 -7.24 8.19
CA TYR A 461 -22.15 -6.28 9.29
C TYR A 461 -20.89 -5.50 9.66
N ALA A 462 -19.75 -6.19 9.82
CA ALA A 462 -18.48 -5.53 10.13
C ALA A 462 -18.06 -4.55 9.01
N LYS A 463 -18.28 -4.92 7.74
CA LYS A 463 -18.04 -4.07 6.58
C LYS A 463 -18.95 -2.84 6.58
N ALA A 464 -20.25 -3.01 6.81
CA ALA A 464 -21.18 -1.89 6.83
C ALA A 464 -20.83 -0.89 7.94
N LEU A 465 -20.51 -1.37 9.15
CA LEU A 465 -19.99 -0.52 10.22
C LEU A 465 -18.66 0.16 9.83
N ALA A 466 -17.73 -0.58 9.23
CA ALA A 466 -16.43 -0.05 8.79
C ALA A 466 -16.54 0.99 7.67
N ASP A 467 -17.50 0.82 6.75
CA ASP A 467 -17.78 1.76 5.65
C ASP A 467 -18.31 3.11 6.18
N ILE A 468 -18.87 3.14 7.40
CA ILE A 468 -19.18 4.39 8.11
C ILE A 468 -17.96 4.87 8.89
N VAL A 469 -17.37 4.01 9.71
CA VAL A 469 -16.35 4.42 10.69
C VAL A 469 -15.05 4.86 10.02
N ILE A 470 -14.46 4.01 9.19
CA ILE A 470 -13.12 4.23 8.62
C ILE A 470 -13.02 5.56 7.85
N PRO A 471 -13.90 5.88 6.87
CA PRO A 471 -13.78 7.14 6.14
C PRO A 471 -14.09 8.37 7.01
N GLN A 472 -14.90 8.22 8.06
CA GLN A 472 -15.25 9.32 8.96
C GLN A 472 -14.21 9.56 10.06
N GLU A 473 -13.34 8.60 10.37
CA GLU A 473 -12.18 8.86 11.24
C GLU A 473 -11.23 9.95 10.69
N TYR A 474 -11.27 10.18 9.37
CA TYR A 474 -10.45 11.18 8.66
C TYR A 474 -11.23 12.47 8.36
N GLY A 475 -12.20 12.82 9.22
CA GLY A 475 -13.05 14.01 9.10
C GLY A 475 -14.45 13.63 8.60
N ILE A 476 -15.49 14.28 9.12
CA ILE A 476 -16.88 14.06 8.71
C ILE A 476 -17.29 15.12 7.71
N GLN A 477 -17.08 16.39 8.07
CA GLN A 477 -17.38 17.51 7.19
C GLN A 477 -16.29 17.72 6.15
N GLN A 478 -16.64 18.38 5.03
CA GLN A 478 -15.70 18.66 3.96
C GLN A 478 -14.46 19.44 4.44
N HIS A 479 -14.66 20.43 5.31
CA HIS A 479 -13.55 21.24 5.85
C HIS A 479 -12.61 20.39 6.72
N GLU A 480 -13.14 19.47 7.53
CA GLU A 480 -12.36 18.57 8.39
C GLU A 480 -11.53 17.60 7.55
N LYS A 481 -12.15 17.00 6.52
CA LYS A 481 -11.47 16.12 5.56
C LYS A 481 -10.34 16.86 4.84
N LEU A 482 -10.57 18.11 4.44
CA LEU A 482 -9.56 18.95 3.80
C LEU A 482 -8.42 19.29 4.77
N THR A 483 -8.72 19.72 6.00
CA THR A 483 -7.69 20.05 7.00
C THR A 483 -6.81 18.84 7.34
N ILE A 484 -7.44 17.69 7.60
CA ILE A 484 -6.72 16.43 7.87
C ILE A 484 -5.91 16.02 6.63
N GLY A 485 -6.52 16.06 5.44
CA GLY A 485 -5.84 15.74 4.18
C GLY A 485 -4.67 16.66 3.86
N LEU A 486 -4.77 17.96 4.13
CA LEU A 486 -3.69 18.92 3.98
C LEU A 486 -2.56 18.62 4.97
N GLY A 487 -2.88 18.31 6.23
CA GLY A 487 -1.86 17.94 7.22
C GLY A 487 -1.00 16.77 6.75
N ILE A 488 -1.64 15.73 6.19
CA ILE A 488 -0.96 14.49 5.76
C ILE A 488 -0.28 14.66 4.40
N CYS A 489 -0.99 15.19 3.40
CA CYS A 489 -0.59 15.09 2.00
C CYS A 489 0.13 16.34 1.45
N THR A 490 0.22 17.44 2.20
CA THR A 490 0.85 18.69 1.69
C THR A 490 2.25 18.47 1.11
N PRO A 491 3.15 17.72 1.76
CA PRO A 491 4.48 17.49 1.20
C PRO A 491 4.44 16.72 -0.13
N LEU A 492 3.59 15.68 -0.23
CA LEU A 492 3.36 14.96 -1.49
C LEU A 492 2.83 15.90 -2.58
N LEU A 493 1.83 16.72 -2.28
CA LEU A 493 1.25 17.66 -3.24
C LEU A 493 2.27 18.69 -3.73
N LYS A 494 3.11 19.22 -2.81
CA LYS A 494 4.23 20.10 -3.18
C LYS A 494 5.21 19.40 -4.11
N LYS A 495 5.50 18.11 -3.87
CA LYS A 495 6.39 17.32 -4.72
C LYS A 495 5.81 17.08 -6.10
N ILE A 496 4.55 16.65 -6.19
CA ILE A 496 3.83 16.46 -7.46
C ILE A 496 3.83 17.76 -8.26
N ARG A 497 3.48 18.88 -7.61
CA ARG A 497 3.49 20.20 -8.24
C ARG A 497 4.88 20.59 -8.76
N ALA A 498 5.93 20.35 -7.97
CA ALA A 498 7.31 20.64 -8.38
C ALA A 498 7.76 19.76 -9.55
N ASP A 499 7.41 18.47 -9.57
CA ASP A 499 7.70 17.58 -10.70
C ASP A 499 6.96 18.02 -11.97
N LEU A 500 5.69 18.44 -11.85
CA LEU A 500 4.93 18.95 -12.97
C LEU A 500 5.53 20.26 -13.51
N HIS A 501 5.91 21.21 -12.65
CA HIS A 501 6.57 22.45 -13.10
C HIS A 501 7.90 22.18 -13.80
N ARG A 502 8.73 21.28 -13.28
CA ARG A 502 9.99 20.87 -13.95
C ARG A 502 9.78 20.24 -15.33
N ASN A 503 8.59 19.71 -15.60
CA ASN A 503 8.24 19.19 -16.92
C ASN A 503 7.71 20.29 -17.87
N ILE A 504 7.33 21.45 -17.34
CA ILE A 504 6.78 22.58 -18.10
C ILE A 504 7.87 23.64 -18.39
N ASP A 505 8.85 23.78 -17.50
CA ASP A 505 9.87 24.83 -17.57
C ASP A 505 11.07 24.43 -18.47
N PRO A 506 11.26 25.08 -19.64
CA PRO A 506 12.32 24.74 -20.59
C PRO A 506 13.71 25.25 -20.19
N GLU A 507 13.85 26.07 -19.13
CA GLU A 507 15.13 26.65 -18.68
C GLU A 507 15.86 25.82 -17.60
N GLY A 508 15.28 24.67 -17.21
CA GLY A 508 15.92 23.74 -16.26
C GLY A 508 17.01 22.89 -16.91
N ASP A 509 18.26 23.11 -16.48
CA ASP A 509 19.49 22.33 -16.70
C ASP A 509 19.56 21.52 -18.03
N GLU A 510 20.19 22.13 -19.05
CA GLU A 510 20.35 21.59 -20.41
C GLU A 510 21.05 20.23 -20.50
N THR A 511 21.60 19.72 -19.39
CA THR A 511 22.37 18.48 -19.34
C THR A 511 21.50 17.21 -19.31
N GLU A 512 20.22 17.29 -18.93
CA GLU A 512 19.26 16.16 -18.94
C GLU A 512 18.19 16.25 -20.06
N ASN A 513 18.22 17.31 -20.88
CA ASN A 513 17.14 17.69 -21.81
C ASN A 513 17.13 16.95 -23.17
N VAL A 514 17.93 15.90 -23.36
CA VAL A 514 18.16 15.31 -24.70
C VAL A 514 16.97 14.48 -25.24
N ASN A 515 16.02 14.09 -24.38
CA ASN A 515 14.89 13.21 -24.75
C ASN A 515 13.48 13.80 -24.52
N ARG A 516 13.35 15.11 -24.24
CA ARG A 516 12.03 15.74 -24.04
C ARG A 516 11.47 16.30 -25.35
N LEU A 517 10.23 15.94 -25.67
CA LEU A 517 9.43 16.65 -26.68
C LEU A 517 9.22 18.09 -26.18
N ASN A 518 9.59 19.08 -27.00
CA ASN A 518 9.53 20.49 -26.65
C ASN A 518 8.06 20.94 -26.43
N PRO A 519 7.64 21.31 -25.20
CA PRO A 519 6.26 21.70 -24.92
C PRO A 519 5.83 23.00 -25.62
N MET A 520 6.78 23.80 -26.10
CA MET A 520 6.54 25.10 -26.78
C MET A 520 6.52 25.00 -28.31
N SER A 521 6.63 23.80 -28.89
CA SER A 521 6.65 23.62 -30.35
C SER A 521 5.29 23.82 -31.05
N VAL A 522 4.22 24.11 -30.29
CA VAL A 522 2.93 24.54 -30.84
C VAL A 522 2.77 26.05 -30.64
N ARG A 523 3.40 26.84 -31.52
CA ARG A 523 2.97 28.23 -31.73
C ARG A 523 1.73 28.20 -32.63
N PHE A 524 0.59 28.57 -32.06
CA PHE A 524 -0.55 29.02 -32.86
C PHE A 524 -0.19 30.39 -33.41
N ASP A 525 -0.14 30.53 -34.74
CA ASP A 525 -0.42 31.82 -35.35
C ASP A 525 -1.91 32.10 -35.11
N LEU A 526 -2.19 32.97 -34.14
CA LEU A 526 -3.47 33.65 -34.03
C LEU A 526 -3.55 34.59 -35.24
N ILE A 527 -4.21 34.14 -36.30
CA ILE A 527 -4.88 35.06 -37.22
C ILE A 527 -6.23 35.35 -36.55
N LEU A 528 -6.41 36.61 -36.14
CA LEU A 528 -7.67 37.15 -35.64
C LEU A 528 -8.80 36.95 -36.64
#